data_AF-A0A6F9BNW6-F1
#
_entry.id   AF-A0A6F9BNW6-F1
#
_cell.length_a   1.000
_cell.length_b   1.000
_cell.length_c   1.000
_cell.angle_alpha   90.00
_cell.angle_beta   90.00
_cell.angle_gamma   90.00
#
_symmetry.space_group_name_H-M   'P 1'
#
loop_
_entity.id
_entity.type
_entity.pdbx_description
1 polymer ?
#
loop_
_entity_poly.entity_id
_entity_poly.type
_entity_poly.pdbx_seq_one_letter_code
_entity_poly.pdbx_strand_id
1 'polypeptide(L)'
;RSKIAVYEKMWSYMKSAEPSVFVKTTPDGVARVRKSKGKFAFLLESTMNEYIEQRKPCDTMKVGGNLDSKGYGVATPKGSALRNAVNLAVLKLNEQGLLDKLKNKWWYDKGETPVNLAVLKLSEQGILDKLKNKWWYDKGECGTKDSGSKDKTSALSLSNVAGVFYILVGGLGLAMMVALIEFCYKSRAETKRLKLAKNAEKFKPAPPTNPQNFATYREGYNVYGTDSVKI
;
A
#
# COMPACT_ATOMS: atom_id res chain seq x y z
N ARG A 1 8.30 -32.71 -21.21
CA ARG A 1 7.25 -32.44 -20.21
C ARG A 1 7.93 -32.38 -18.85
N SER A 2 7.73 -31.32 -18.07
CA SER A 2 8.34 -31.21 -16.72
C SER A 2 7.78 -32.31 -15.82
N LYS A 3 8.60 -32.87 -14.92
CA LYS A 3 8.18 -33.89 -13.93
C LYS A 3 7.54 -33.26 -12.68
N ILE A 4 7.51 -31.93 -12.60
CA ILE A 4 7.00 -31.18 -11.45
C ILE A 4 5.61 -30.63 -11.79
N ALA A 5 4.60 -31.02 -11.00
CA ALA A 5 3.19 -30.68 -11.23
C ALA A 5 2.94 -29.16 -11.32
N VAL A 6 3.65 -28.36 -10.52
CA VAL A 6 3.54 -26.89 -10.53
C VAL A 6 3.96 -26.31 -11.89
N TYR A 7 5.09 -26.77 -12.43
CA TYR A 7 5.59 -26.27 -13.72
C TYR A 7 4.72 -26.72 -14.89
N GLU A 8 4.09 -27.89 -14.80
CA GLU A 8 3.11 -28.33 -15.79
C GLU A 8 1.85 -27.45 -15.79
N LYS A 9 1.33 -27.09 -14.61
CA LYS A 9 0.20 -26.17 -14.48
C LYS A 9 0.53 -24.79 -15.01
N MET A 10 1.71 -24.25 -14.68
CA MET A 10 2.20 -22.98 -15.23
C MET A 10 2.31 -23.02 -16.76
N TRP A 11 2.90 -24.08 -17.32
CA TRP A 11 3.02 -24.25 -18.76
C TRP A 11 1.64 -24.31 -19.46
N SER A 12 0.70 -25.04 -18.86
CA SER A 12 -0.67 -25.15 -19.39
C SER A 12 -1.35 -23.78 -19.43
N TYR A 13 -1.24 -23.00 -18.36
CA TYR A 13 -1.73 -21.61 -18.32
C TYR A 13 -1.07 -20.73 -19.37
N MET A 14 0.26 -20.76 -19.49
CA MET A 14 0.98 -19.93 -20.47
C MET A 14 0.59 -20.28 -21.91
N LYS A 15 0.30 -21.56 -22.21
CA LYS A 15 -0.10 -22.02 -23.53
C LYS A 15 -1.53 -21.62 -23.89
N SER A 16 -2.45 -21.58 -22.92
CA SER A 16 -3.88 -21.30 -23.15
C SER A 16 -4.27 -19.84 -22.88
N ALA A 17 -3.36 -18.98 -22.42
CA ALA A 17 -3.68 -17.61 -22.06
C ALA A 17 -3.89 -16.72 -23.30
N GLU A 18 -5.02 -16.01 -23.33
CA GLU A 18 -5.34 -14.97 -24.30
C GLU A 18 -5.57 -13.62 -23.60
N PRO A 19 -4.86 -12.55 -23.99
CA PRO A 19 -3.85 -12.47 -25.05
C PRO A 19 -2.52 -13.13 -24.66
N SER A 20 -1.71 -13.47 -25.66
CA SER A 20 -0.43 -14.19 -25.47
C SER A 20 0.45 -13.56 -24.37
N VAL A 21 0.90 -14.39 -23.45
CA VAL A 21 1.83 -14.01 -22.38
C VAL A 21 3.30 -14.01 -22.84
N PHE A 22 3.59 -14.64 -23.99
CA PHE A 22 4.93 -14.71 -24.55
C PHE A 22 5.32 -13.39 -25.22
N VAL A 23 6.60 -13.05 -25.10
CA VAL A 23 7.21 -11.88 -25.74
C VAL A 23 8.34 -12.34 -26.66
N LYS A 24 8.61 -11.57 -27.73
CA LYS A 24 9.65 -11.91 -28.71
C LYS A 24 11.05 -11.58 -28.21
N THR A 25 11.19 -10.49 -27.45
CA THR A 25 12.48 -10.00 -26.96
C THR A 25 12.45 -9.73 -25.45
N THR A 26 13.62 -9.82 -24.81
CA THR A 26 13.77 -9.50 -23.38
C THR A 26 13.38 -8.06 -23.06
N PRO A 27 13.79 -7.03 -23.84
CA PRO A 27 13.37 -5.64 -23.59
C PRO A 27 11.84 -5.46 -23.61
N ASP A 28 11.13 -6.15 -24.52
CA ASP A 28 9.66 -6.08 -24.57
C ASP A 28 9.02 -6.66 -23.32
N GLY A 29 9.56 -7.79 -22.81
CA GLY A 29 9.12 -8.40 -21.56
C GLY A 29 9.29 -7.47 -20.37
N VAL A 30 10.45 -6.83 -20.26
CA VAL A 30 10.75 -5.85 -19.20
C VAL A 30 9.81 -4.65 -19.29
N ALA A 31 9.63 -4.08 -20.49
CA ALA A 31 8.72 -2.95 -20.70
C ALA A 31 7.27 -3.32 -20.35
N ARG A 32 6.84 -4.57 -20.65
CA ARG A 32 5.51 -5.08 -20.30
C ARG A 32 5.32 -5.17 -18.79
N VAL A 33 6.32 -5.67 -18.04
CA VAL A 33 6.27 -5.69 -16.56
C VAL A 33 6.09 -4.27 -16.01
N ARG A 34 6.92 -3.33 -16.45
CA ARG A 34 6.87 -1.92 -16.01
C ARG A 34 5.50 -1.27 -16.25
N LYS A 35 4.90 -1.51 -17.41
CA LYS A 35 3.58 -0.97 -17.78
C LYS A 35 2.42 -1.65 -17.04
N SER A 36 2.59 -2.89 -16.58
CA SER A 36 1.50 -3.69 -16.01
C SER A 36 1.20 -3.40 -14.54
N LYS A 37 1.96 -2.50 -13.88
CA LYS A 37 1.72 -2.06 -12.49
C LYS A 37 1.49 -3.23 -11.51
N GLY A 38 2.35 -4.25 -11.57
CA GLY A 38 2.28 -5.44 -10.70
C GLY A 38 1.33 -6.55 -11.13
N LYS A 39 0.65 -6.43 -12.29
CA LYS A 39 -0.27 -7.45 -12.83
C LYS A 39 0.40 -8.48 -13.75
N PHE A 40 1.67 -8.30 -14.08
CA PHE A 40 2.43 -9.18 -14.96
C PHE A 40 3.80 -9.45 -14.36
N ALA A 41 4.17 -10.72 -14.29
CA ALA A 41 5.50 -11.17 -13.90
C ALA A 41 6.21 -11.74 -15.14
N PHE A 42 7.51 -11.50 -15.24
CA PHE A 42 8.32 -11.98 -16.36
C PHE A 42 9.39 -12.93 -15.86
N LEU A 43 9.43 -14.12 -16.45
CA LEU A 43 10.43 -15.14 -16.16
C LEU A 43 11.58 -14.98 -17.13
N LEU A 44 12.76 -14.70 -16.59
CA LEU A 44 14.01 -14.55 -17.34
C LEU A 44 15.18 -15.09 -16.51
N GLU A 45 16.35 -15.20 -17.12
CA GLU A 45 17.53 -15.74 -16.47
C GLU A 45 18.01 -14.86 -15.30
N SER A 46 18.52 -15.48 -14.22
CA SER A 46 18.90 -14.76 -13.01
C SER A 46 19.97 -13.69 -13.24
N THR A 47 20.93 -13.94 -14.11
CA THR A 47 22.01 -13.00 -14.48
C THR A 47 21.46 -11.71 -15.08
N MET A 48 20.52 -11.86 -16.02
CA MET A 48 19.85 -10.74 -16.67
C MET A 48 18.89 -10.03 -15.71
N ASN A 49 18.28 -10.75 -14.76
CA ASN A 49 17.39 -10.16 -13.77
C ASN A 49 18.17 -9.22 -12.82
N GLU A 50 19.28 -9.72 -12.28
CA GLU A 50 20.20 -8.92 -11.44
C GLU A 50 20.76 -7.72 -12.20
N TYR A 51 21.03 -7.87 -13.49
CA TYR A 51 21.48 -6.77 -14.34
C TYR A 51 20.41 -5.67 -14.52
N ILE A 52 19.15 -6.04 -14.78
CA ILE A 52 18.06 -5.07 -15.02
C ILE A 52 17.66 -4.36 -13.72
N GLU A 53 17.69 -5.08 -12.59
CA GLU A 53 17.38 -4.53 -11.26
C GLU A 53 18.30 -3.36 -10.89
N GLN A 54 19.56 -3.41 -11.30
CA GLN A 54 20.56 -2.37 -11.03
C GLN A 54 20.53 -1.19 -12.00
N ARG A 55 19.60 -1.18 -12.96
CA ARG A 55 19.46 -0.13 -13.97
C ARG A 55 18.30 0.80 -13.67
N LYS A 56 18.44 2.07 -14.05
CA LYS A 56 17.34 3.04 -13.97
C LYS A 56 16.10 2.57 -14.76
N PRO A 57 14.88 2.85 -14.27
CA PRO A 57 14.55 3.64 -13.07
C PRO A 57 14.40 2.78 -11.79
N CYS A 58 15.10 1.64 -11.67
CA CYS A 58 15.11 0.84 -10.44
C CYS A 58 13.74 0.28 -10.06
N ASP A 59 12.90 0.03 -11.07
CA ASP A 59 11.48 -0.33 -10.95
C ASP A 59 11.22 -1.83 -11.07
N THR A 60 12.28 -2.62 -11.15
CA THR A 60 12.24 -4.09 -11.17
C THR A 60 12.87 -4.65 -9.91
N MET A 61 12.53 -5.89 -9.56
CA MET A 61 13.12 -6.60 -8.42
C MET A 61 13.10 -8.11 -8.67
N LYS A 62 14.16 -8.81 -8.27
CA LYS A 62 14.17 -10.27 -8.23
C LYS A 62 13.37 -10.78 -7.04
N VAL A 63 12.45 -11.71 -7.29
CA VAL A 63 11.66 -12.37 -6.24
C VAL A 63 11.89 -13.88 -6.24
N GLY A 64 12.10 -14.45 -5.07
CA GLY A 64 12.35 -15.89 -4.89
C GLY A 64 13.74 -16.35 -5.35
N GLY A 65 13.95 -17.66 -5.23
CA GLY A 65 15.17 -18.33 -5.70
C GLY A 65 15.11 -18.69 -7.18
N ASN A 66 16.23 -19.17 -7.72
CA ASN A 66 16.27 -19.68 -9.08
C ASN A 66 15.44 -20.97 -9.20
N LEU A 67 14.67 -21.11 -10.29
CA LEU A 67 13.82 -22.29 -10.55
C LEU A 67 14.63 -23.52 -10.97
N ASP A 68 15.84 -23.28 -11.48
CA ASP A 68 16.81 -24.28 -11.89
C ASP A 68 18.24 -23.79 -11.66
N SER A 69 19.19 -24.70 -11.73
CA SER A 69 20.62 -24.38 -11.75
C SER A 69 21.12 -24.59 -13.18
N LYS A 70 21.43 -23.48 -13.85
CA LYS A 70 21.99 -23.44 -15.20
C LYS A 70 23.26 -22.60 -15.19
N GLY A 71 24.16 -22.90 -16.11
CA GLY A 71 25.42 -22.18 -16.28
C GLY A 71 25.75 -21.96 -17.75
N TYR A 72 26.43 -20.86 -18.04
CA TYR A 72 26.98 -20.59 -19.38
C TYR A 72 28.27 -21.37 -19.60
N GLY A 73 28.52 -21.76 -20.84
CA GLY A 73 29.74 -22.44 -21.26
C GLY A 73 30.21 -21.95 -22.62
N VAL A 74 31.50 -22.11 -22.89
CA VAL A 74 32.09 -21.79 -24.20
C VAL A 74 31.88 -22.98 -25.13
N ALA A 75 31.12 -22.76 -26.21
CA ALA A 75 30.84 -23.80 -27.19
C ALA A 75 31.95 -23.87 -28.26
N THR A 76 32.36 -25.09 -28.62
CA THR A 76 33.28 -25.36 -29.74
C THR A 76 32.67 -26.43 -30.65
N PRO A 77 32.98 -26.44 -31.96
CA PRO A 77 32.52 -27.49 -32.87
C PRO A 77 32.90 -28.89 -32.36
N LYS A 78 32.03 -29.88 -32.60
CA LYS A 78 32.30 -31.26 -32.20
C LYS A 78 33.58 -31.75 -32.87
N GLY A 79 34.52 -32.25 -32.07
CA GLY A 79 35.83 -32.72 -32.55
C GLY A 79 36.91 -31.63 -32.70
N SER A 80 36.63 -30.38 -32.32
CA SER A 80 37.63 -29.31 -32.38
C SER A 80 38.80 -29.57 -31.43
N ALA A 81 40.03 -29.41 -31.92
CA ALA A 81 41.25 -29.45 -31.12
C ALA A 81 41.29 -28.35 -30.02
N LEU A 82 40.54 -27.26 -30.20
CA LEU A 82 40.47 -26.14 -29.25
C LEU A 82 39.69 -26.47 -27.98
N ARG A 83 38.86 -27.53 -27.99
CA ARG A 83 38.00 -27.88 -26.86
C ARG A 83 38.81 -28.04 -25.56
N ASN A 84 39.90 -28.78 -25.60
CA ASN A 84 40.71 -29.06 -24.41
C ASN A 84 41.44 -27.81 -23.92
N ALA A 85 42.01 -27.04 -24.84
CA ALA A 85 42.72 -25.80 -24.51
C ALA A 85 41.78 -24.76 -23.88
N VAL A 86 40.59 -24.56 -24.46
CA VAL A 86 39.57 -23.63 -23.95
C VAL A 86 39.06 -24.08 -22.58
N ASN A 87 38.77 -25.37 -22.41
CA ASN A 87 38.31 -25.90 -21.12
C ASN A 87 39.34 -25.68 -20.01
N LEU A 88 40.62 -25.95 -20.28
CA LEU A 88 41.70 -25.72 -19.32
C LEU A 88 41.89 -24.23 -19.02
N ALA A 89 41.78 -23.36 -20.02
CA ALA A 89 41.86 -21.92 -19.83
C ALA A 89 40.75 -21.39 -18.93
N VAL A 90 39.50 -21.85 -19.11
CA VAL A 90 38.36 -21.46 -18.27
C VAL A 90 38.58 -21.91 -16.81
N LEU A 91 39.09 -23.13 -16.60
CA LEU A 91 39.41 -23.61 -15.25
C LEU A 91 40.46 -22.74 -14.57
N LYS A 92 41.55 -22.40 -15.27
CA LYS A 92 42.59 -21.50 -14.75
C LYS A 92 42.06 -20.12 -14.39
N LEU A 93 41.20 -19.54 -15.24
CA LEU A 93 40.57 -18.24 -14.96
C LEU A 93 39.64 -18.29 -13.75
N ASN A 94 38.98 -19.43 -13.52
CA ASN A 94 38.11 -19.65 -12.37
C ASN A 94 38.92 -19.79 -11.07
N GLU A 95 39.97 -20.62 -11.05
CA GLU A 95 40.86 -20.80 -9.90
C GLU A 95 41.56 -19.50 -9.49
N GLN A 96 41.89 -18.64 -10.45
CA GLN A 96 42.50 -17.33 -10.21
C GLN A 96 41.49 -16.26 -9.75
N GLY A 97 40.19 -16.56 -9.69
CA GLY A 97 39.14 -15.59 -9.34
C GLY A 97 38.95 -14.46 -10.37
N LEU A 98 39.52 -14.60 -11.57
CA LEU A 98 39.42 -13.59 -12.63
C LEU A 98 37.99 -13.50 -13.18
N LEU A 99 37.27 -14.61 -13.23
CA LEU A 99 35.86 -14.64 -13.64
C LEU A 99 34.98 -13.83 -12.68
N ASP A 100 35.20 -13.96 -11.37
CA ASP A 100 34.48 -13.19 -10.35
C ASP A 100 34.83 -11.69 -10.44
N LYS A 101 36.10 -11.38 -10.65
CA LYS A 101 36.55 -9.99 -10.87
C LYS A 101 35.91 -9.38 -12.11
N LEU A 102 35.79 -10.15 -13.20
CA LEU A 102 35.10 -9.70 -14.41
C LEU A 102 33.60 -9.53 -14.16
N LYS A 103 32.94 -10.49 -13.50
CA LYS A 103 31.53 -10.35 -13.12
C LYS A 103 31.31 -9.06 -12.36
N ASN A 104 32.11 -8.81 -11.31
CA ASN A 104 32.00 -7.60 -10.52
C ASN A 104 32.23 -6.35 -11.35
N LYS A 105 33.24 -6.36 -12.22
CA LYS A 105 33.52 -5.24 -13.13
C LYS A 105 32.35 -4.89 -14.04
N TRP A 106 31.70 -5.88 -14.64
CA TRP A 106 30.69 -5.67 -15.68
C TRP A 106 29.28 -5.51 -15.13
N TRP A 107 28.98 -6.09 -13.97
CA TRP A 107 27.68 -5.95 -13.30
C TRP A 107 27.66 -4.80 -12.29
N TYR A 108 28.70 -4.64 -11.47
CA TYR A 108 28.67 -3.75 -10.30
C TYR A 108 29.54 -2.50 -10.49
N ASP A 109 30.74 -2.61 -11.06
CA ASP A 109 31.70 -1.48 -11.12
C ASP A 109 31.46 -0.49 -12.28
N LYS A 110 30.49 -0.74 -13.17
CA LYS A 110 30.28 0.08 -14.38
C LYS A 110 29.73 1.51 -14.13
N GLY A 111 29.57 1.93 -12.88
CA GLY A 111 29.37 3.32 -12.50
C GLY A 111 30.70 4.08 -12.31
N GLU A 112 31.24 4.60 -13.42
CA GLU A 112 32.29 5.65 -13.53
C GLU A 112 33.80 5.29 -13.31
N THR A 113 34.50 5.09 -14.44
CA THR A 113 35.90 5.46 -14.83
C THR A 113 37.12 5.10 -13.91
N PRO A 114 38.39 5.34 -14.34
CA PRO A 114 39.36 4.28 -14.64
C PRO A 114 40.43 4.17 -13.52
N VAL A 115 40.26 3.23 -12.61
CA VAL A 115 41.10 3.09 -11.40
C VAL A 115 42.29 2.12 -11.58
N ASN A 116 42.81 1.92 -12.78
CA ASN A 116 43.81 0.85 -12.98
C ASN A 116 45.23 1.19 -12.48
N LEU A 117 45.56 2.46 -12.20
CA LEU A 117 46.90 2.84 -11.70
C LEU A 117 46.91 3.22 -10.21
N ALA A 118 45.80 3.72 -9.67
CA ALA A 118 45.70 4.12 -8.25
C ALA A 118 45.45 2.93 -7.30
N VAL A 119 44.78 1.86 -7.78
CA VAL A 119 44.50 0.65 -6.98
C VAL A 119 45.76 -0.11 -6.58
N LEU A 120 46.79 -0.13 -7.43
CA LEU A 120 48.06 -0.77 -7.09
C LEU A 120 48.75 -0.08 -5.91
N LYS A 121 48.63 1.25 -5.78
CA LYS A 121 49.17 2.01 -4.64
C LYS A 121 48.31 1.92 -3.37
N LEU A 122 47.01 1.67 -3.51
CA LEU A 122 46.07 1.64 -2.38
C LEU A 122 45.90 0.24 -1.76
N SER A 123 46.29 -0.83 -2.47
CA SER A 123 46.31 -2.19 -1.94
C SER A 123 47.32 -2.38 -0.80
N GLU A 124 48.42 -1.63 -0.82
CA GLU A 124 49.47 -1.71 0.21
C GLU A 124 49.06 -1.06 1.55
N GLN A 125 48.11 -0.12 1.52
CA GLN A 125 47.80 0.73 2.67
C GLN A 125 46.64 0.23 3.53
N GLY A 126 46.05 -0.94 3.24
CA GLY A 126 44.92 -1.49 4.01
C GLY A 126 43.63 -0.66 3.96
N ILE A 127 43.58 0.36 3.08
CA ILE A 127 42.41 1.24 2.88
C ILE A 127 41.34 0.54 2.02
N LEU A 128 41.70 -0.58 1.39
CA LEU A 128 40.85 -1.33 0.46
C LEU A 128 39.57 -1.85 1.13
N ASP A 129 39.63 -2.33 2.38
CA ASP A 129 38.45 -2.83 3.09
C ASP A 129 37.50 -1.72 3.56
N LYS A 130 38.03 -0.56 3.93
CA LYS A 130 37.23 0.64 4.27
C LYS A 130 36.56 1.25 3.04
N LEU A 131 37.25 1.27 1.90
CA LEU A 131 36.71 1.76 0.63
C LEU A 131 35.68 0.80 0.03
N LYS A 132 35.91 -0.52 0.15
CA LYS A 132 34.96 -1.57 -0.25
C LYS A 132 33.61 -1.36 0.42
N ASN A 133 33.56 -1.20 1.75
CA ASN A 133 32.28 -0.99 2.44
C ASN A 133 31.61 0.36 2.11
N LYS A 134 32.39 1.40 1.81
CA LYS A 134 31.88 2.76 1.50
C LYS A 134 31.37 2.91 0.07
N TRP A 135 31.90 2.16 -0.89
CA TRP A 135 31.53 2.25 -2.31
C TRP A 135 30.56 1.15 -2.76
N TRP A 136 30.62 -0.03 -2.16
CA TRP A 136 29.91 -1.22 -2.65
C TRP A 136 28.38 -1.17 -2.51
N TYR A 137 27.88 -0.39 -1.55
CA TYR A 137 26.46 -0.33 -1.24
C TYR A 137 25.74 0.91 -1.83
N ASP A 138 26.45 2.03 -2.03
CA ASP A 138 25.82 3.31 -2.42
C ASP A 138 25.83 3.66 -3.91
N LYS A 139 26.63 2.97 -4.75
CA LYS A 139 26.97 3.45 -6.11
C LYS A 139 26.37 2.67 -7.29
N GLY A 140 25.45 1.73 -7.07
CA GLY A 140 24.59 1.24 -8.15
C GLY A 140 23.78 2.41 -8.74
N GLU A 141 23.36 2.38 -10.01
CA GLU A 141 22.47 3.44 -10.55
C GLU A 141 21.18 3.59 -9.72
N CYS A 142 20.91 2.57 -8.91
CA CYS A 142 19.98 2.48 -7.80
C CYS A 142 20.82 2.25 -6.53
N GLY A 143 20.97 3.25 -5.65
CA GLY A 143 21.57 3.06 -4.33
C GLY A 143 20.82 1.99 -3.51
N THR A 144 21.47 1.42 -2.48
CA THR A 144 20.93 0.37 -1.60
C THR A 144 19.40 0.27 -1.55
N LYS A 145 18.85 -0.79 -2.15
CA LYS A 145 17.52 -1.29 -1.80
C LYS A 145 17.67 -2.33 -0.72
N ASP A 146 17.47 -1.90 0.52
CA ASP A 146 17.02 -2.64 1.70
C ASP A 146 17.12 -4.18 1.63
N SER A 147 18.33 -4.71 1.68
CA SER A 147 18.53 -6.04 2.26
C SER A 147 18.59 -5.90 3.78
N GLY A 148 17.42 -5.75 4.41
CA GLY A 148 17.27 -5.99 5.85
C GLY A 148 17.06 -4.79 6.77
N SER A 149 16.33 -3.75 6.37
CA SER A 149 15.78 -2.79 7.34
C SER A 149 14.26 -2.94 7.43
N LYS A 150 13.82 -3.51 8.55
CA LYS A 150 12.41 -3.68 8.94
C LYS A 150 11.85 -2.35 9.49
N ASP A 151 12.23 -1.22 8.88
CA ASP A 151 12.00 0.09 9.46
C ASP A 151 11.40 1.10 8.46
N LYS A 152 10.10 1.37 8.70
CA LYS A 152 9.45 2.68 8.60
C LYS A 152 9.20 3.26 7.20
N THR A 153 8.34 2.61 6.42
CA THR A 153 7.50 3.30 5.42
C THR A 153 6.03 2.95 5.62
N SER A 154 5.49 3.33 6.79
CA SER A 154 4.06 3.56 6.93
C SER A 154 3.87 5.03 7.24
N ALA A 155 4.28 5.89 6.30
CA ALA A 155 3.76 7.24 6.27
C ALA A 155 2.25 7.11 6.04
N LEU A 156 1.47 7.33 7.08
CA LEU A 156 0.00 7.40 7.03
C LEU A 156 -0.38 8.51 6.06
N SER A 157 -0.47 8.19 4.77
CA SER A 157 -0.93 9.11 3.75
C SER A 157 -2.41 9.41 4.00
N LEU A 158 -2.84 10.63 3.64
CA LEU A 158 -4.21 11.11 3.76
C LEU A 158 -5.26 10.08 3.27
N SER A 159 -4.90 9.28 2.28
CA SER A 159 -5.71 8.17 1.75
C SER A 159 -6.15 7.15 2.82
N ASN A 160 -5.34 6.92 3.86
CA ASN A 160 -5.68 6.00 4.95
C ASN A 160 -6.64 6.63 5.97
N VAL A 161 -6.67 7.97 6.07
CA VAL A 161 -7.49 8.74 7.03
C VAL A 161 -8.79 9.25 6.39
N ALA A 162 -8.88 9.24 5.05
CA ALA A 162 -10.06 9.63 4.27
C ALA A 162 -11.35 8.98 4.77
N GLY A 163 -11.29 7.72 5.23
CA GLY A 163 -12.43 7.00 5.82
C GLY A 163 -13.09 7.73 7.01
N VAL A 164 -12.30 8.36 7.88
CA VAL A 164 -12.81 9.08 9.06
C VAL A 164 -13.56 10.35 8.65
N PHE A 165 -13.07 11.06 7.63
CA PHE A 165 -13.73 12.25 7.09
C PHE A 165 -15.10 11.91 6.47
N TYR A 166 -15.20 10.78 5.74
CA TYR A 166 -16.48 10.33 5.18
C TYR A 166 -17.50 9.98 6.26
N ILE A 167 -17.09 9.34 7.36
CA ILE A 167 -17.97 9.01 8.48
C ILE A 167 -18.48 10.28 9.17
N LEU A 168 -17.62 11.29 9.37
CA LEU A 168 -18.02 12.57 9.95
C LEU A 168 -19.03 13.32 9.08
N VAL A 169 -18.74 13.48 7.78
CA VAL A 169 -19.65 14.16 6.84
C VAL A 169 -20.97 13.39 6.71
N GLY A 170 -20.91 12.06 6.63
CA GLY A 170 -22.10 11.21 6.60
C GLY A 170 -22.95 11.33 7.86
N GLY A 171 -22.32 11.33 9.04
CA GLY A 171 -23.00 11.48 10.33
C GLY A 171 -23.67 12.84 10.50
N LEU A 172 -23.00 13.92 10.07
CA LEU A 172 -23.56 15.28 10.13
C LEU A 172 -24.75 15.43 9.16
N GLY A 173 -24.67 14.84 7.97
CA GLY A 173 -25.78 14.79 7.02
C GLY A 173 -26.98 13.99 7.55
N LEU A 174 -26.74 12.81 8.14
CA LEU A 174 -27.80 11.98 8.72
C LEU A 174 -28.49 12.68 9.90
N ALA A 175 -27.72 13.31 10.79
CA ALA A 175 -28.24 14.06 11.92
C ALA A 175 -29.12 15.24 11.46
N MET A 176 -28.67 15.98 10.43
CA MET A 176 -29.44 17.07 9.85
C MET A 176 -30.75 16.56 9.21
N MET A 177 -30.71 15.41 8.55
CA MET A 177 -31.88 14.80 7.91
C MET A 177 -32.92 14.33 8.94
N VAL A 178 -32.48 13.69 10.03
CA VAL A 178 -33.34 13.30 11.15
C VAL A 178 -33.98 14.53 11.81
N ALA A 179 -33.22 15.59 12.04
CA ALA A 179 -33.74 16.83 12.63
C ALA A 179 -34.82 17.48 11.74
N LEU A 180 -34.63 17.50 10.42
CA LEU A 180 -35.64 18.02 9.49
C LEU A 180 -36.92 17.16 9.51
N ILE A 181 -36.78 15.84 9.57
CA ILE A 181 -37.90 14.92 9.67
C ILE A 181 -38.69 15.13 10.96
N GLU A 182 -38.02 15.16 12.12
CA GLU A 182 -38.67 15.40 13.41
C GLU A 182 -39.34 16.78 13.47
N PHE A 183 -38.67 17.81 12.95
CA PHE A 183 -39.24 19.15 12.85
C PHE A 183 -40.50 19.17 11.98
N CYS A 184 -40.50 18.49 10.83
CA CYS A 184 -41.67 18.37 9.97
C CYS A 184 -42.81 17.62 10.66
N TYR A 185 -42.52 16.52 11.36
CA TYR A 185 -43.52 15.75 12.10
C TYR A 185 -44.13 16.57 13.24
N LYS A 186 -43.31 17.25 14.05
CA LYS A 186 -43.77 18.07 15.17
C LYS A 186 -44.54 19.30 14.70
N SER A 187 -44.05 20.01 13.67
CA SER A 187 -44.73 21.15 13.06
C SER A 187 -46.11 20.76 12.51
N ARG A 188 -46.22 19.61 11.83
CA ARG A 188 -47.50 19.08 11.34
C ARG A 188 -48.42 18.67 12.49
N ALA A 189 -47.91 18.07 13.55
CA ALA A 189 -48.70 17.68 14.72
C ALA A 189 -49.25 18.90 15.46
N GLU A 190 -48.43 19.93 15.72
CA GLU A 190 -48.84 21.16 16.39
C GLU A 190 -49.87 21.93 15.56
N THR A 191 -49.70 22.02 14.22
CA THR A 191 -50.70 22.63 13.34
C THR A 191 -52.05 21.90 13.38
N LYS A 192 -52.05 20.56 13.48
CA LYS A 192 -53.29 19.78 13.66
C LYS A 192 -53.92 20.02 15.02
N ARG A 193 -53.12 20.09 16.11
CA ARG A 193 -53.62 20.39 17.46
C ARG A 193 -54.24 21.78 17.55
N LEU A 194 -53.62 22.80 16.94
CA LEU A 194 -54.16 24.16 16.90
C LEU A 194 -55.48 24.25 16.10
N LYS A 195 -55.61 23.48 15.00
CA LYS A 195 -56.87 23.38 14.24
C LYS A 195 -57.97 22.69 15.05
N LEU A 196 -57.65 21.65 15.82
CA LEU A 196 -58.59 20.98 16.71
C LEU A 196 -59.04 21.88 17.87
N ALA A 197 -58.11 22.64 18.47
CA ALA A 197 -58.42 23.61 19.52
C ALA A 197 -59.35 24.75 19.02
N LYS A 198 -59.09 25.30 17.82
CA LYS A 198 -59.98 26.29 17.19
C LYS A 198 -61.37 25.72 16.84
N ASN A 199 -61.47 24.46 16.45
CA ASN A 199 -62.77 23.82 16.18
C ASN A 199 -63.54 23.50 17.47
N ALA A 200 -62.84 23.18 18.57
CA ALA A 200 -63.46 22.95 19.87
C ALA A 200 -64.03 24.24 20.50
N GLU A 201 -63.37 25.40 20.32
CA GLU A 201 -63.92 26.69 20.75
C GLU A 201 -65.18 27.10 19.99
N LYS A 202 -65.32 26.72 18.71
CA LYS A 202 -66.54 26.94 17.95
C LYS A 202 -67.75 26.14 18.44
N PHE A 203 -67.58 25.16 19.34
CA PHE A 203 -68.64 24.24 19.77
C PHE A 203 -69.15 24.46 21.22
N LYS A 204 -68.80 25.54 21.91
CA LYS A 204 -69.36 25.81 23.26
C LYS A 204 -70.78 26.40 23.19
N PRO A 205 -71.83 25.76 23.75
CA PRO A 205 -73.16 26.36 23.85
C PRO A 205 -73.25 27.38 25.00
N ALA A 206 -74.16 28.35 24.85
CA ALA A 206 -74.28 29.55 25.69
C ALA A 206 -74.63 29.27 27.17
N PRO A 207 -74.22 30.14 28.12
CA PRO A 207 -74.51 29.98 29.54
C PRO A 207 -75.93 30.51 29.91
N PRO A 208 -76.59 29.93 30.94
CA PRO A 208 -77.89 30.42 31.41
C PRO A 208 -77.73 31.69 32.27
N THR A 209 -78.67 32.62 32.08
CA THR A 209 -78.79 33.91 32.75
C THR A 209 -79.63 33.82 34.04
N ASN A 210 -79.11 34.28 35.19
CA ASN A 210 -79.93 35.03 36.17
C ASN A 210 -79.08 35.72 37.27
N PRO A 211 -79.35 36.98 37.67
CA PRO A 211 -78.64 37.65 38.77
C PRO A 211 -79.53 37.85 40.01
N GLN A 212 -79.03 37.56 41.21
CA GLN A 212 -79.48 38.24 42.43
C GLN A 212 -78.34 38.41 43.45
N ASN A 213 -78.23 39.66 43.92
CA ASN A 213 -77.33 40.18 44.95
C ASN A 213 -77.63 39.60 46.33
N PHE A 214 -76.61 39.48 47.19
CA PHE A 214 -76.71 39.86 48.61
C PHE A 214 -75.31 40.13 49.19
N ALA A 215 -75.16 41.27 49.85
CA ALA A 215 -73.96 41.67 50.59
C ALA A 215 -74.01 41.10 52.02
N THR A 216 -72.87 40.69 52.56
CA THR A 216 -72.68 40.56 54.02
C THR A 216 -71.20 40.70 54.41
N TYR A 217 -70.98 41.49 55.46
CA TYR A 217 -69.71 41.91 56.08
C TYR A 217 -69.10 40.82 56.99
N ARG A 218 -67.75 40.81 57.17
CA ARG A 218 -66.99 41.05 58.45
C ARG A 218 -65.63 40.32 58.54
N GLU A 219 -64.64 41.10 59.01
CA GLU A 219 -63.52 40.85 59.95
C GLU A 219 -62.84 39.47 60.14
N GLY A 220 -61.50 39.50 60.19
CA GLY A 220 -60.77 39.07 61.41
C GLY A 220 -59.59 38.07 61.29
N TYR A 221 -58.39 38.58 61.62
CA TYR A 221 -57.25 37.98 62.35
C TYR A 221 -56.50 36.69 61.90
N ASN A 222 -55.16 36.83 61.92
CA ASN A 222 -54.13 35.79 61.92
C ASN A 222 -54.12 34.97 63.23
N VAL A 223 -53.81 33.66 63.18
CA VAL A 223 -53.24 32.89 64.31
C VAL A 223 -52.23 31.83 63.83
N TYR A 224 -51.17 31.68 64.62
CA TYR A 224 -49.95 30.86 64.50
C TYR A 224 -50.18 29.33 64.48
N GLY A 225 -49.13 28.60 64.06
CA GLY A 225 -49.11 27.14 63.88
C GLY A 225 -48.79 26.28 65.11
N THR A 226 -47.97 25.25 64.87
CA THR A 226 -47.65 24.04 65.67
C THR A 226 -48.65 22.89 65.42
N ASP A 227 -48.26 21.64 65.18
CA ASP A 227 -47.23 20.87 65.87
C ASP A 227 -46.45 19.90 64.95
N SER A 228 -45.19 19.72 65.30
CA SER A 228 -44.36 18.57 64.93
C SER A 228 -44.50 17.47 66.00
N VAL A 229 -43.84 16.33 65.74
CA VAL A 229 -43.45 15.26 66.69
C VAL A 229 -44.41 14.05 66.75
N LYS A 230 -44.01 12.92 66.14
CA LYS A 230 -43.34 11.80 66.85
C LYS A 230 -42.90 10.66 65.91
N ILE A 231 -41.57 10.47 65.95
CA ILE A 231 -40.75 9.25 65.78
C ILE A 231 -40.70 8.65 64.37
#